data_AF-A0A918W722-F1
#
_entry.id   AF-A0A918W722-F1
#
_cell.length_a   1.000
_cell.length_b   1.000
_cell.length_c   1.000
_cell.angle_alpha   90.00
_cell.angle_beta   90.00
_cell.angle_gamma   90.00
#
_symmetry.space_group_name_H-M   'P 1'
#
loop_
_entity.id
_entity.type
_entity.pdbx_description
1 polymer ?
#
loop_
_entity_poly.entity_id
_entity_poly.type
_entity_poly.pdbx_seq_one_letter_code
_entity_poly.pdbx_strand_id
1 'polypeptide(L)' 'MHLMFLAPTQQQLEGARVPATLTFARAGAARVSFRVIAVARPCRSRATATERHELSAGTRD' A
#
# COMPACT_ATOMS: atom_id res chain seq x y z
N MET A 1 2.51 0.06 -18.25
CA MET A 1 1.96 -1.25 -18.67
C MET A 1 2.02 -2.19 -17.47
N HIS A 2 0.96 -2.94 -17.17
CA HIS A 2 0.88 -3.85 -16.02
C HIS A 2 0.04 -5.09 -16.37
N LEU A 3 0.27 -6.19 -15.66
CA LEU A 3 -0.56 -7.40 -15.76
C LEU A 3 -1.81 -7.24 -14.88
N MET A 4 -2.93 -7.81 -15.33
CA MET A 4 -4.17 -7.82 -14.57
C MET A 4 -4.56 -9.25 -14.24
N PHE A 5 -4.86 -9.50 -12.96
CA PHE A 5 -5.40 -10.77 -12.50
C PHE A 5 -6.93 -10.67 -12.51
N LEU A 6 -7.58 -11.42 -13.41
CA LEU A 6 -9.04 -11.42 -13.58
C LEU A 6 -9.69 -12.47 -12.67
N ALA A 7 -10.81 -12.11 -12.07
CA ALA A 7 -11.65 -12.99 -11.24
C ALA A 7 -10.87 -13.83 -10.21
N PRO A 8 -10.09 -13.20 -9.30
CA PRO A 8 -9.42 -13.94 -8.24
C PRO A 8 -10.45 -14.67 -7.38
N THR A 9 -10.25 -15.97 -7.16
CA THR A 9 -11.15 -16.83 -6.36
C THR A 9 -11.03 -16.61 -4.86
N GLN A 10 -9.95 -15.95 -4.43
CA GLN A 10 -9.66 -15.65 -3.03
C GLN A 10 -8.92 -14.32 -2.90
N GLN A 11 -9.15 -13.64 -1.77
CA GLN A 11 -8.42 -12.44 -1.40
C GLN A 11 -6.93 -12.76 -1.21
N GLN A 12 -6.08 -11.90 -1.76
CA GLN A 12 -4.63 -12.01 -1.62
C GLN A 12 -4.16 -11.25 -0.37
N LEU A 13 -3.42 -11.93 0.50
CA LEU A 13 -2.87 -11.35 1.72
C LEU A 13 -1.51 -10.71 1.46
N GLU A 14 -1.22 -9.59 2.12
CA GLU A 14 0.10 -8.97 2.04
C GLU A 14 1.20 -9.95 2.46
N GLY A 15 2.31 -9.94 1.72
CA GLY A 15 3.43 -10.85 1.92
C GLY A 15 3.25 -12.23 1.28
N ALA A 16 2.03 -12.60 0.87
CA ALA A 16 1.80 -13.82 0.10
C ALA A 16 2.49 -13.77 -1.26
N ARG A 17 2.64 -14.95 -1.87
CA ARG A 17 3.25 -15.14 -3.20
C ARG A 17 2.26 -15.81 -4.15
N VAL A 18 2.09 -15.22 -5.32
CA VAL A 18 1.25 -15.74 -6.39
C VAL A 18 2.15 -16.36 -7.47
N PRO A 19 2.21 -17.70 -7.60
CA PRO A 19 2.96 -18.33 -8.68
C PRO A 19 2.23 -18.13 -10.02
N ALA A 20 2.99 -17.92 -11.09
CA ALA A 20 2.46 -17.83 -12.45
C ALA A 20 3.47 -18.36 -13.46
N THR A 21 2.98 -18.69 -14.65
CA THR A 21 3.81 -19.02 -15.81
C THR A 21 3.60 -17.95 -16.88
N LEU A 22 4.68 -17.27 -17.26
CA LEU A 22 4.68 -16.36 -18.39
C LEU A 22 5.03 -17.15 -19.65
N THR A 23 4.16 -17.11 -20.66
CA THR A 23 4.40 -17.76 -21.95
C THR A 23 4.84 -16.72 -22.97
N PHE A 24 6.06 -16.86 -23.48
CA PHE A 24 6.64 -15.99 -24.50
C PHE A 24 6.67 -16.70 -25.85
N ALA A 25 6.23 -16.00 -26.90
CA ALA A 25 6.09 -16.58 -28.24
C ALA A 25 7.37 -17.19 -28.81
N ARG A 26 8.56 -16.68 -28.42
CA ARG A 26 9.86 -17.14 -28.96
C ARG A 26 10.79 -17.74 -27.91
N ALA A 27 10.59 -17.41 -26.63
CA ALA A 27 11.47 -17.85 -25.54
C ALA A 27 10.88 -18.98 -24.71
N GLY A 28 9.63 -19.40 -24.99
CA GLY A 28 8.95 -20.46 -24.23
C GLY A 28 8.37 -19.96 -22.91
N ALA A 29 8.27 -20.86 -21.93
CA ALA A 29 7.60 -20.58 -20.65
C ALA A 29 8.60 -20.25 -19.53
N ALA A 30 8.30 -19.21 -18.74
CA ALA A 30 9.04 -18.85 -17.54
C ALA A 30 8.15 -18.92 -16.29
N ARG A 31 8.61 -19.62 -15.25
CA ARG A 31 7.94 -19.64 -13.94
C ARG A 31 8.37 -18.41 -13.15
N VAL A 32 7.39 -17.65 -12.66
CA VAL A 32 7.60 -16.44 -11.84
C VAL A 32 6.72 -16.49 -10.59
N SER A 33 7.07 -15.67 -9.61
CA SER A 33 6.31 -15.54 -8.37
C SER A 33 6.15 -14.06 -8.02
N PHE A 34 4.91 -13.59 -7.95
CA PHE A 34 4.58 -12.21 -7.62
C PHE A 34 4.35 -12.06 -6.13
N ARG A 35 5.03 -11.11 -5.48
CA ARG A 35 4.78 -10.77 -4.08
C ARG A 35 3.58 -9.84 -3.99
N VAL A 36 2.65 -10.15 -3.10
CA VAL A 36 1.52 -9.27 -2.77
C VAL A 36 2.00 -8.17 -1.84
N ILE A 37 1.84 -6.92 -2.25
CA ILE A 37 2.16 -5.73 -1.46
C ILE A 37 0.86 -5.06 -1.00
N ALA A 38 0.82 -4.50 0.22
CA ALA A 38 -0.33 -3.71 0.62
C ALA A 38 -0.52 -2.53 -0.33
N VAL A 39 -1.78 -2.28 -0.70
CA VAL A 39 -2.14 -1.03 -1.35
C VAL A 39 -1.95 0.06 -0.31
N ALA A 40 -1.01 0.99 -0.55
CA ALA A 40 -0.80 2.13 0.32
C ALA A 40 -2.15 2.85 0.49
N ARG A 41 -2.67 2.89 1.73
CA ARG A 41 -3.85 3.69 2.03
C ARG A 41 -3.48 5.15 1.71
N PRO A 42 -4.30 5.89 0.93
CA PRO A 42 -4.05 7.31 0.75
C PRO A 42 -3.96 7.95 2.13
N CYS A 43 -2.86 8.66 2.38
CA CYS A 43 -2.59 9.32 3.64
C CYS A 43 -3.79 10.20 3.99
N ARG A 44 -4.56 9.85 5.03
CA ARG A 44 -5.44 10.85 5.66
C ARG A 44 -4.49 11.93 6.15
N SER A 45 -4.57 13.12 5.57
CA SER A 45 -3.85 14.30 6.02
C SER A 45 -4.00 14.38 7.53
N ARG A 46 -2.87 14.26 8.24
CA ARG A 46 -2.77 14.44 9.68
C ARG A 46 -3.35 15.81 10.00
N ALA A 47 -4.56 15.86 10.54
CA ALA A 47 -5.10 17.09 11.10
C ALA A 47 -4.07 17.55 12.14
N THR A 48 -3.42 18.67 11.86
CA THR A 48 -2.57 19.38 12.80
C THR A 48 -3.46 19.76 13.98
N ALA A 49 -3.35 18.98 15.07
CA ALA A 49 -3.91 19.35 16.35
C ALA A 49 -3.28 20.69 16.74
N THR A 50 -4.17 21.65 16.99
CA THR A 50 -3.91 23.03 17.33
C THR A 50 -2.86 23.12 18.43
N GLU A 51 -1.81 23.88 18.13
CA GLU A 51 -0.75 24.30 19.03
C GLU A 51 -1.35 24.89 20.31
N ARG A 52 -1.04 24.27 21.46
CA ARG A 52 -1.36 24.83 22.78
C ARG A 52 -0.58 26.13 22.94
N HIS A 53 -1.29 27.25 22.89
CA HIS A 53 -0.76 28.53 23.35
C HIS A 53 -1.09 28.66 24.84
N GLU A 54 -0.21 28.18 25.71
CA GLU A 54 -0.12 28.70 27.07
C GLU A 54 0.63 30.03 27.00
N LEU A 55 -0.09 31.15 27.15
CA LEU A 55 0.53 32.45 27.44
C LEU A 55 -0.20 33.14 28.60
N SER A 56 0.43 33.02 29.76
CA SER A 56 0.66 34.07 30.76
C SER A 56 -0.54 34.90 31.23
N ALA A 57 -1.17 34.46 32.32
CA ALA A 57 -1.87 35.36 33.22
C ALA A 57 -0.87 35.93 34.25
N GLY A 58 -0.22 37.03 33.86
CA GLY A 58 0.45 37.92 34.80
C GLY A 58 -0.53 38.95 35.37
N THR A 59 -0.19 39.39 36.59
CA THR A 59 -0.60 40.65 37.25
C THR A 59 -1.87 40.60 38.11
N ARG A 60 -1.66 40.75 39.43
CA ARG A 60 -2.44 41.66 40.30
C ARG A 60 -1.61 41.98 41.55
N ASP A 61 -1.18 43.23 41.64
CA ASP A 61 -0.99 43.97 42.91
C ASP A 61 -2.36 44.22 43.56
#